data_AF-A0A1G2CRC6-F1
#
_entry.id   AF-A0A1G2CRC6-F1
#
_cell.length_a   1.000
_cell.length_b   1.000
_cell.length_c   1.000
_cell.angle_alpha   90.00
_cell.angle_beta   90.00
_cell.angle_gamma   90.00
#
_symmetry.space_group_name_H-M   'P 1'
#
loop_
_entity.id
_entity.type
_entity.pdbx_description
1 polymer ?
#
loop_
_entity_poly.entity_id
_entity_poly.type
_entity_poly.pdbx_seq_one_letter_code
_entity_poly.pdbx_strand_id
1 'polypeptide(L)'
;MDRFVAYTHVETRTGMGQLVEVACPTGDVQKVKDFFLTSVREVDLPETHSLNVSHGGFGRYTRYDITQHKYAGGGGGYIEVLEIKNPPEGRQGIVINEWNGYDGGVFTEWKTVADAVAAWEATWSGRRSETVYPTMKGFIRRVVCGALSPWFYAIGEEELIGDYALPHGLEDDPVYRLGRKFVVQNGEGDAEIKTCMGTRFYEEDLDEVGYRRKSKLRVRIVYWHDGSIWRGNTEGAGGEPRPLRDDQLWIVKAMVEFNKLLSGRTAEFSVNFIDGGKFVGRFVEAKTPKERKKFHGAGNYLLSVRVIGETKVRKGWVYDFNPTAEDPDILAHVARKLRTQGKEIERLEVKKHKPKKGGKKWVGVYLKPPTPPA
;
A
#
# COMPACT_ATOMS: atom_id res chain seq x y z
N MET A 1 40.66 -19.71 47.63
CA MET A 1 40.27 -18.28 47.53
C MET A 1 39.91 -18.04 46.09
N ASP A 2 38.62 -18.09 45.79
CA ASP A 2 38.10 -17.89 44.44
C ASP A 2 38.28 -16.42 44.05
N ARG A 3 39.15 -16.16 43.08
CA ARG A 3 39.28 -14.85 42.45
C ARG A 3 38.06 -14.67 41.55
N PHE A 4 37.11 -13.84 41.98
CA PHE A 4 36.11 -13.29 41.06
C PHE A 4 36.86 -12.55 39.95
N VAL A 5 36.88 -13.15 38.74
CA VAL A 5 37.45 -12.51 37.56
C VAL A 5 36.46 -11.43 37.13
N ALA A 6 36.89 -10.18 37.14
CA ALA A 6 36.07 -9.07 36.65
C ALA A 6 35.93 -9.18 35.13
N TYR A 7 34.68 -9.20 34.65
CA TYR A 7 34.37 -9.20 33.22
C TYR A 7 34.03 -7.79 32.77
N THR A 8 34.35 -7.48 31.52
CA THR A 8 33.94 -6.27 30.83
C THR A 8 33.32 -6.63 29.49
N HIS A 9 32.34 -5.84 29.10
CA HIS A 9 31.77 -5.86 27.76
C HIS A 9 32.65 -5.04 26.83
N VAL A 10 32.98 -5.60 25.67
CA VAL A 10 33.79 -4.93 24.67
C VAL A 10 33.24 -5.14 23.28
N GLU A 11 33.16 -4.04 22.55
CA GLU A 11 32.86 -4.04 21.12
C GLU A 11 34.13 -4.33 20.32
N THR A 12 34.01 -5.24 19.35
CA THR A 12 35.07 -5.55 18.39
C THR A 12 34.50 -5.79 17.00
N ARG A 13 35.37 -5.92 16.00
CA ARG A 13 34.99 -6.29 14.64
C ARG A 13 35.58 -7.63 14.28
N THR A 14 34.83 -8.42 13.51
CA THR A 14 35.38 -9.59 12.82
C THR A 14 36.32 -9.15 11.70
N GLY A 15 37.10 -10.07 11.14
CA GLY A 15 37.96 -9.83 9.98
C GLY A 15 37.22 -9.39 8.71
N MET A 16 35.90 -9.57 8.63
CA MET A 16 35.04 -9.04 7.56
C MET A 16 34.32 -7.74 7.96
N GLY A 17 34.57 -7.20 9.15
CA GLY A 17 34.06 -5.90 9.59
C GLY A 17 32.72 -5.94 10.36
N GLN A 18 32.14 -7.12 10.60
CA GLN A 18 30.93 -7.31 11.41
C GLN A 18 31.20 -6.85 12.84
N LEU A 19 30.37 -5.93 13.37
CA LEU A 19 30.48 -5.47 14.76
C LEU A 19 29.88 -6.54 15.68
N VAL A 20 30.62 -6.92 16.71
CA VAL A 20 30.18 -7.92 17.70
C VAL A 20 30.56 -7.48 19.11
N GLU A 21 29.67 -7.74 20.05
CA GLU A 21 29.91 -7.50 21.48
C GLU A 21 30.24 -8.81 22.17
N VAL A 22 31.31 -8.80 22.96
CA VAL A 22 31.75 -9.97 23.71
C VAL A 22 32.07 -9.58 25.15
N ALA A 23 31.65 -10.43 26.09
CA ALA A 23 32.06 -10.33 27.48
C ALA A 23 33.38 -11.11 27.65
N CYS A 24 34.42 -10.44 28.13
CA CYS A 24 35.70 -11.08 28.41
C CYS A 24 36.29 -10.63 29.75
N PRO A 25 37.26 -11.37 30.32
CA PRO A 25 38.04 -10.88 31.45
C PRO A 25 38.64 -9.50 31.15
N THR A 26 38.62 -8.61 32.14
CA THR A 26 39.06 -7.21 31.98
C THR A 26 40.51 -7.09 31.46
N GLY A 27 41.37 -8.05 31.78
CA GLY A 27 42.76 -8.09 31.29
C GLY A 27 42.94 -8.59 29.85
N ASP A 28 41.92 -9.19 29.25
CA ASP A 28 42.01 -9.88 27.96
C ASP A 28 41.38 -9.10 26.79
N VAL A 29 40.91 -7.87 27.04
CA VAL A 29 40.20 -7.02 26.05
C VAL A 29 40.93 -6.95 24.72
N GLN A 30 42.21 -6.56 24.71
CA GLN A 30 42.94 -6.38 23.46
C GLN A 30 43.15 -7.71 22.72
N LYS A 31 43.46 -8.77 23.46
CA LYS A 31 43.65 -10.12 22.93
C LYS A 31 42.38 -10.64 22.27
N VAL A 32 41.22 -10.39 22.87
CA VAL A 32 39.91 -10.74 22.31
C VAL A 32 39.62 -9.89 21.09
N LYS A 33 39.87 -8.57 21.13
CA LYS A 33 39.70 -7.71 19.95
C LYS A 33 40.53 -8.18 18.76
N ASP A 34 41.82 -8.46 18.99
CA ASP A 34 42.75 -8.94 17.96
C ASP A 34 42.31 -10.29 17.41
N PHE A 35 41.90 -11.24 18.28
CA PHE A 35 41.38 -12.53 17.85
C PHE A 35 40.17 -12.39 16.93
N PHE A 36 39.22 -11.51 17.25
CA PHE A 36 38.08 -11.26 16.38
C PHE A 36 38.49 -10.62 15.04
N LEU A 37 39.40 -9.66 15.07
CA LEU A 37 39.88 -8.99 13.85
C LEU A 37 40.68 -9.92 12.91
N THR A 38 41.49 -10.83 13.47
CA THR A 38 42.44 -11.63 12.66
C THR A 38 41.98 -13.06 12.41
N SER A 39 41.17 -13.61 13.31
CA SER A 39 40.92 -15.06 13.37
C SER A 39 39.44 -15.43 13.27
N VAL A 40 38.54 -14.47 13.47
CA VAL A 40 37.10 -14.64 13.27
C VAL A 40 36.72 -13.91 12.00
N ARG A 41 36.42 -14.63 10.91
CA ARG A 41 35.97 -13.98 9.66
C ARG A 41 34.60 -13.35 9.83
N GLU A 42 33.69 -14.11 10.42
CA GLU A 42 32.30 -13.79 10.69
C GLU A 42 31.91 -14.56 11.95
N VAL A 43 31.00 -14.00 12.75
CA VAL A 43 30.28 -14.75 13.77
C VAL A 43 28.93 -15.10 13.17
N ASP A 44 28.68 -16.40 13.02
CA ASP A 44 27.34 -16.92 12.74
C ASP A 44 26.45 -16.54 13.92
N LEU A 45 25.84 -15.36 13.84
CA LEU A 45 24.70 -15.01 14.66
C LEU A 45 23.56 -15.90 14.16
N PRO A 46 22.91 -16.71 15.03
CA PRO A 46 21.84 -17.61 14.58
C PRO A 46 20.83 -16.84 13.74
N GLU A 47 20.40 -17.49 12.65
CA GLU A 47 19.82 -17.02 11.37
C GLU A 47 18.67 -15.97 11.41
N THR A 48 18.35 -15.37 12.55
CA THR A 48 17.20 -14.46 12.73
C THR A 48 17.39 -13.32 13.76
N HIS A 49 18.59 -13.02 14.26
CA HIS A 49 18.74 -12.16 15.47
C HIS A 49 17.92 -12.69 16.67
N SER A 50 17.75 -14.02 16.76
CA SER A 50 17.24 -14.64 17.98
C SER A 50 18.44 -15.03 18.84
N LEU A 51 18.82 -14.14 19.75
CA LEU A 51 19.15 -14.64 21.08
C LEU A 51 17.96 -15.53 21.47
N ASN A 52 18.21 -16.78 21.82
CA ASN A 52 17.25 -17.59 22.54
C ASN A 52 17.11 -17.00 23.96
N VAL A 53 16.60 -15.78 24.04
CA VAL A 53 15.85 -15.33 25.19
C VAL A 53 14.53 -16.06 25.10
N SER A 54 14.25 -16.85 26.12
CA SER A 54 13.05 -17.66 26.27
C SER A 54 11.73 -16.84 26.22
N HIS A 55 11.79 -15.51 25.98
CA HIS A 55 10.73 -14.53 26.23
C HIS A 55 10.80 -13.31 25.25
N GLY A 56 9.96 -13.30 24.20
CA GLY A 56 9.53 -12.08 23.47
C GLY A 56 10.52 -11.34 22.55
N GLY A 57 10.01 -10.27 21.91
CA GLY A 57 10.80 -9.36 21.07
C GLY A 57 11.74 -8.46 21.87
N PHE A 58 11.41 -8.17 23.13
CA PHE A 58 12.21 -7.34 24.03
C PHE A 58 13.66 -7.78 24.23
N GLY A 59 13.97 -9.09 24.17
CA GLY A 59 15.36 -9.54 24.29
C GLY A 59 16.21 -9.37 23.02
N ARG A 60 15.67 -8.71 21.99
CA ARG A 60 16.44 -8.27 20.82
C ARG A 60 17.26 -7.03 21.19
N TYR A 61 18.49 -6.97 20.71
CA TYR A 61 19.28 -5.74 20.78
C TYR A 61 18.55 -4.62 20.02
N THR A 62 18.56 -3.41 20.57
CA THR A 62 18.00 -2.20 20.01
C THR A 62 18.82 -1.01 20.47
N ARG A 63 18.91 0.06 19.67
CA ARG A 63 19.60 1.29 20.05
C ARG A 63 18.83 2.15 21.05
N TYR A 64 17.59 1.77 21.37
CA TYR A 64 16.76 2.51 22.31
C TYR A 64 16.76 1.86 23.70
N ASP A 65 16.66 2.71 24.72
CA ASP A 65 16.37 2.25 26.08
C ASP A 65 14.87 1.91 26.19
N ILE A 66 14.58 0.63 26.44
CA ILE A 66 13.23 0.08 26.49
C ILE A 66 12.99 -0.57 27.86
N THR A 67 11.84 -0.28 28.44
CA THR A 67 11.28 -1.00 29.59
C THR A 67 10.10 -1.85 29.13
N GLN A 68 10.14 -3.17 29.35
CA GLN A 68 8.99 -4.05 29.14
C GLN A 68 8.13 -4.12 30.40
N HIS A 69 6.86 -3.72 30.30
CA HIS A 69 5.91 -3.67 31.41
C HIS A 69 5.04 -4.92 31.52
N LYS A 70 4.71 -5.51 30.37
CA LYS A 70 3.91 -6.75 30.27
C LYS A 70 4.43 -7.58 29.11
N TYR A 71 4.28 -8.89 29.24
CA TYR A 71 4.61 -9.86 28.21
C TYR A 71 3.69 -11.06 28.31
N ALA A 72 3.27 -11.57 27.16
CA ALA A 72 2.81 -12.94 27.02
C ALA A 72 3.15 -13.46 25.62
N GLY A 73 3.48 -14.75 25.51
CA GLY A 73 3.87 -15.34 24.23
C GLY A 73 4.59 -16.68 24.38
N GLY A 74 4.89 -17.29 23.23
CA GLY A 74 5.58 -18.58 23.08
C GLY A 74 6.01 -18.82 21.62
N GLY A 75 6.35 -20.05 21.27
CA GLY A 75 6.96 -20.40 19.97
C GLY A 75 6.16 -20.05 18.69
N GLY A 76 4.92 -19.57 18.81
CA GLY A 76 4.08 -19.15 17.67
C GLY A 76 3.75 -17.66 17.61
N GLY A 77 4.13 -16.86 18.61
CA GLY A 77 3.80 -15.44 18.67
C GLY A 77 3.95 -14.82 20.06
N TYR A 78 3.92 -13.49 20.13
CA TYR A 78 4.00 -12.74 21.37
C TYR A 78 3.24 -11.42 21.32
N ILE A 79 2.94 -10.89 22.50
CA ILE A 79 2.43 -9.56 22.74
C ILE A 79 3.13 -8.95 23.96
N GLU A 80 3.53 -7.70 23.86
CA GLU A 80 4.29 -7.00 24.90
C GLU A 80 3.91 -5.53 24.99
N VAL A 81 3.95 -4.99 26.21
CA VAL A 81 3.80 -3.56 26.48
C VAL A 81 5.19 -2.99 26.72
N LEU A 82 5.61 -2.04 25.88
CA LEU A 82 6.94 -1.44 25.90
C LEU A 82 6.85 0.07 26.16
N GLU A 83 7.80 0.57 26.93
CA GLU A 83 8.08 1.98 27.10
C GLU A 83 9.50 2.28 26.62
N ILE A 84 9.60 2.94 25.47
CA ILE A 84 10.80 3.50 24.88
C ILE A 84 11.05 4.86 25.52
N LYS A 85 12.15 5.01 26.27
CA LYS A 85 12.44 6.22 27.06
C LYS A 85 12.79 7.43 26.20
N ASN A 86 13.49 7.20 25.08
CA ASN A 86 13.97 8.24 24.18
C ASN A 86 13.47 7.99 22.74
N PRO A 87 12.15 8.10 22.47
CA PRO A 87 11.65 7.93 21.12
C PRO A 87 12.16 9.08 20.23
N PRO A 88 12.44 8.82 18.94
CA PRO A 88 12.71 9.87 17.96
C PRO A 88 11.60 10.94 17.94
N GLU A 89 11.96 12.15 17.52
CA GLU A 89 11.00 13.26 17.44
C GLU A 89 9.74 12.86 16.66
N GLY A 90 8.57 13.22 17.21
CA GLY A 90 7.27 12.92 16.62
C GLY A 90 6.77 11.49 16.82
N ARG A 91 7.49 10.62 17.55
CA ARG A 91 7.06 9.25 17.84
C ARG A 91 6.59 9.08 19.28
N GLN A 92 5.61 8.20 19.47
CA GLN A 92 5.15 7.83 20.79
C GLN A 92 6.03 6.71 21.37
N GLY A 93 6.54 6.93 22.59
CA GLY A 93 7.40 5.94 23.26
C GLY A 93 6.65 4.79 23.94
N ILE A 94 5.32 4.79 23.96
CA ILE A 94 4.55 3.77 24.68
C ILE A 94 3.77 2.95 23.66
N VAL A 95 4.13 1.68 23.54
CA VAL A 95 3.59 0.79 22.51
C VAL A 95 3.13 -0.54 23.07
N ILE A 96 2.09 -1.11 22.46
CA ILE A 96 1.83 -2.55 22.51
C ILE A 96 2.33 -3.13 21.20
N ASN A 97 3.30 -4.04 21.27
CA ASN A 97 3.85 -4.74 20.12
C ASN A 97 3.33 -6.19 20.10
N GLU A 98 2.88 -6.63 18.94
CA GLU A 98 2.28 -7.93 18.67
C GLU A 98 3.03 -8.57 17.49
N TRP A 99 3.35 -9.86 17.59
CA TRP A 99 3.90 -10.61 16.47
C TRP A 99 3.35 -12.03 16.46
N ASN A 100 3.02 -12.55 15.29
CA ASN A 100 2.74 -13.96 15.10
C ASN A 100 3.20 -14.42 13.71
N GLY A 101 3.29 -15.74 13.50
CA GLY A 101 3.76 -16.31 12.23
C GLY A 101 2.83 -16.11 11.01
N TYR A 102 1.59 -15.70 11.22
CA TYR A 102 0.60 -15.50 10.16
C TYR A 102 0.51 -14.04 9.69
N ASP A 103 0.37 -13.11 10.63
CA ASP A 103 0.12 -11.69 10.38
C ASP A 103 1.41 -10.85 10.42
N GLY A 104 2.51 -11.43 10.91
CA GLY A 104 3.75 -10.72 11.14
C GLY A 104 3.66 -9.75 12.31
N GLY A 105 4.43 -8.66 12.25
CA GLY A 105 4.53 -7.65 13.30
C GLY A 105 3.47 -6.56 13.21
N VAL A 106 3.01 -6.10 14.37
CA VAL A 106 2.05 -5.02 14.54
C VAL A 106 2.43 -4.25 15.80
N PHE A 107 2.29 -2.93 15.78
CA PHE A 107 2.27 -2.18 17.03
C PHE A 107 1.14 -1.17 17.11
N THR A 108 0.78 -0.80 18.32
CA THR A 108 -0.15 0.29 18.62
C THR A 108 0.49 1.27 19.58
N GLU A 109 0.25 2.56 19.34
CA GLU A 109 0.78 3.65 20.14
C GLU A 109 -0.27 4.12 21.15
N TRP A 110 0.20 4.40 22.37
CA TRP A 110 -0.66 4.75 23.50
C TRP A 110 -0.16 5.99 24.22
N LYS A 111 -1.08 6.77 24.78
CA LYS A 111 -0.75 8.01 25.51
C LYS A 111 0.02 7.75 26.80
N THR A 112 -0.30 6.68 27.53
CA THR A 112 0.29 6.36 28.82
C THR A 112 0.51 4.86 28.97
N VAL A 113 1.46 4.46 29.83
CA VAL A 113 1.73 3.04 30.15
C VAL A 113 0.49 2.41 30.79
N ALA A 114 -0.22 3.16 31.63
CA ALA A 114 -1.44 2.68 32.27
C ALA A 114 -2.54 2.36 31.24
N ASP A 115 -2.72 3.22 30.23
CA ASP A 115 -3.69 2.97 29.15
C ASP A 115 -3.28 1.74 28.32
N ALA A 116 -1.99 1.59 27.99
CA ALA A 116 -1.47 0.45 27.25
C ALA A 116 -1.62 -0.88 28.03
N VAL A 117 -1.31 -0.87 29.33
CA VAL A 117 -1.48 -2.05 30.20
C VAL A 117 -2.95 -2.44 30.31
N ALA A 118 -3.86 -1.48 30.52
CA ALA A 118 -5.29 -1.76 30.58
C ALA A 118 -5.81 -2.33 29.25
N ALA A 119 -5.30 -1.84 28.12
CA ALA A 119 -5.63 -2.36 26.81
C ALA A 119 -5.13 -3.78 26.58
N TRP A 120 -3.87 -4.06 26.94
CA TRP A 120 -3.29 -5.39 26.88
C TRP A 120 -4.08 -6.41 27.71
N GLU A 121 -4.48 -6.04 28.94
CA GLU A 121 -5.28 -6.89 29.82
C GLU A 121 -6.69 -7.18 29.24
N ALA A 122 -7.27 -6.22 28.51
CA ALA A 122 -8.60 -6.36 27.92
C ALA A 122 -8.64 -7.20 26.63
N THR A 123 -7.54 -7.28 25.87
CA THR A 123 -7.48 -8.02 24.60
C THR A 123 -6.88 -9.41 24.73
N TRP A 124 -6.04 -9.63 25.75
CA TRP A 124 -5.52 -10.97 26.07
C TRP A 124 -6.63 -12.03 26.29
N SER A 125 -7.84 -11.60 26.65
CA SER A 125 -9.00 -12.48 26.84
C SER A 125 -9.70 -12.93 25.53
N GLY A 126 -9.01 -12.92 24.37
CA GLY A 126 -9.52 -13.48 23.11
C GLY A 126 -10.32 -12.53 22.22
N ARG A 127 -10.17 -11.21 22.39
CA ARG A 127 -10.80 -10.21 21.49
C ARG A 127 -9.80 -9.72 20.45
N ARG A 128 -10.26 -9.49 19.21
CA ARG A 128 -9.39 -9.00 18.12
C ARG A 128 -8.94 -7.56 18.41
N SER A 129 -7.63 -7.36 18.57
CA SER A 129 -7.02 -6.06 18.88
C SER A 129 -7.35 -4.97 17.86
N GLU A 130 -7.53 -5.35 16.59
CA GLU A 130 -7.85 -4.43 15.48
C GLU A 130 -9.16 -3.64 15.64
N THR A 131 -10.17 -4.22 16.30
CA THR A 131 -11.47 -3.57 16.50
C THR A 131 -11.60 -2.95 17.89
N VAL A 132 -10.94 -3.54 18.88
CA VAL A 132 -11.07 -3.13 20.28
C VAL A 132 -10.23 -1.89 20.57
N TYR A 133 -8.92 -1.91 20.25
CA TYR A 133 -8.02 -0.83 20.63
C TYR A 133 -8.44 0.56 20.15
N PRO A 134 -8.96 0.76 18.92
CA PRO A 134 -9.40 2.08 18.47
C PRO A 134 -10.50 2.73 19.32
N THR A 135 -11.21 1.94 20.12
CA THR A 135 -12.28 2.41 21.01
C THR A 135 -11.79 2.66 22.44
N MET A 136 -10.56 2.29 22.77
CA MET A 136 -10.02 2.38 24.12
C MET A 136 -9.40 3.75 24.39
N LYS A 137 -9.50 4.18 25.66
CA LYS A 137 -8.86 5.41 26.12
C LYS A 137 -7.35 5.31 25.91
N GLY A 138 -6.76 6.41 25.43
CA GLY A 138 -5.32 6.50 25.26
C GLY A 138 -4.78 5.92 23.97
N PHE A 139 -5.60 5.25 23.15
CA PHE A 139 -5.20 4.82 21.82
C PHE A 139 -4.85 6.02 20.93
N ILE A 140 -3.73 5.93 20.22
CA ILE A 140 -3.27 6.95 19.26
C ILE A 140 -3.45 6.43 17.84
N ARG A 141 -2.76 5.33 17.52
CA ARG A 141 -2.85 4.67 16.22
C ARG A 141 -2.37 3.24 16.28
N ARG A 142 -2.67 2.49 15.21
CA ARG A 142 -2.21 1.13 14.96
C ARG A 142 -1.42 1.09 13.66
N VAL A 143 -0.29 0.40 13.68
CA VAL A 143 0.61 0.23 12.53
C VAL A 143 0.79 -1.25 12.25
N VAL A 144 0.48 -1.65 11.02
CA VAL A 144 0.80 -3.00 10.51
C VAL A 144 2.22 -2.96 9.97
N CYS A 145 3.09 -3.81 10.50
CA CYS A 145 4.48 -3.93 10.06
C CYS A 145 4.71 -5.16 9.19
N GLY A 146 3.90 -6.21 9.34
CA GLY A 146 4.04 -7.44 8.56
C GLY A 146 5.45 -8.02 8.73
N ALA A 147 6.18 -8.15 7.63
CA ALA A 147 7.56 -8.63 7.63
C ALA A 147 8.62 -7.54 7.94
N LEU A 148 8.23 -6.27 8.03
CA LEU A 148 9.15 -5.18 8.38
C LEU A 148 9.36 -5.09 9.89
N SER A 149 10.55 -4.64 10.27
CA SER A 149 10.89 -4.42 11.69
C SER A 149 10.37 -3.06 12.14
N PRO A 150 9.63 -2.97 13.26
CA PRO A 150 9.25 -1.70 13.87
C PRO A 150 10.47 -0.84 14.19
N TRP A 151 10.31 0.48 14.11
CA TRP A 151 11.41 1.43 14.33
C TRP A 151 12.10 1.32 15.70
N PHE A 152 11.38 0.90 16.75
CA PHE A 152 11.93 0.76 18.10
C PHE A 152 12.80 -0.51 18.26
N TYR A 153 12.87 -1.33 17.21
CA TYR A 153 13.85 -2.42 17.10
C TYR A 153 15.01 -2.11 16.17
N ALA A 154 15.19 -0.84 15.77
CA ALA A 154 16.36 -0.44 15.02
C ALA A 154 17.64 -0.65 15.82
N ILE A 155 18.69 -1.15 15.16
CA ILE A 155 20.00 -1.39 15.75
C ILE A 155 21.06 -0.45 15.15
N GLY A 156 22.02 -0.03 15.98
CA GLY A 156 23.10 0.87 15.57
C GLY A 156 22.61 2.08 14.75
N GLU A 157 23.15 2.23 13.55
CA GLU A 157 22.84 3.34 12.64
C GLU A 157 21.79 2.99 11.58
N GLU A 158 20.92 1.98 11.82
CA GLU A 158 19.82 1.68 10.88
C GLU A 158 18.98 2.92 10.58
N GLU A 159 18.77 3.17 9.30
CA GLU A 159 17.91 4.23 8.82
C GLU A 159 16.45 3.90 9.17
N LEU A 160 15.71 4.92 9.61
CA LEU A 160 14.27 4.79 9.84
C LEU A 160 13.52 5.34 8.65
N ILE A 161 12.60 4.55 8.10
CA ILE A 161 11.70 4.98 7.03
C ILE A 161 10.28 4.85 7.53
N GLY A 162 9.67 6.00 7.88
CA GLY A 162 8.37 6.02 8.53
C GLY A 162 8.41 5.23 9.84
N ASP A 163 7.53 4.25 9.98
CA ASP A 163 7.38 3.43 11.18
C ASP A 163 8.35 2.24 11.28
N TYR A 164 9.26 2.11 10.33
CA TYR A 164 10.08 0.92 10.15
C TYR A 164 11.57 1.23 10.30
N ALA A 165 12.31 0.27 10.84
CA ALA A 165 13.74 0.18 10.63
C ALA A 165 14.00 -0.41 9.24
N LEU A 166 14.85 0.22 8.44
CA LEU A 166 15.21 -0.31 7.13
C LEU A 166 15.87 -1.67 7.32
N PRO A 167 15.37 -2.77 6.70
CA PRO A 167 15.93 -4.08 6.93
C PRO A 167 17.43 -4.14 6.68
N HIS A 168 18.20 -4.77 7.55
CA HIS A 168 19.59 -5.10 7.27
C HIS A 168 19.76 -6.06 6.08
N GLY A 169 20.96 -6.17 5.51
CA GLY A 169 21.26 -7.19 4.50
C GLY A 169 20.44 -7.08 3.21
N LEU A 170 19.87 -5.91 2.91
CA LEU A 170 19.25 -5.66 1.62
C LEU A 170 20.33 -5.69 0.53
N GLU A 171 20.02 -6.37 -0.56
CA GLU A 171 20.89 -6.49 -1.72
C GLU A 171 20.50 -5.46 -2.79
N ASP A 172 21.48 -4.98 -3.56
CA ASP A 172 21.25 -4.10 -4.70
C ASP A 172 20.63 -4.88 -5.86
N ASP A 173 19.29 -4.95 -5.87
CA ASP A 173 18.54 -5.48 -7.01
C ASP A 173 18.31 -4.36 -8.06
N PRO A 174 18.65 -4.58 -9.34
CA PRO A 174 18.54 -3.56 -10.39
C PRO A 174 17.10 -3.13 -10.68
N VAL A 175 16.11 -3.99 -10.35
CA VAL A 175 14.70 -3.71 -10.54
C VAL A 175 14.10 -3.19 -9.25
N TYR A 176 14.25 -3.93 -8.15
CA TYR A 176 13.57 -3.73 -6.86
C TYR A 176 14.37 -2.85 -5.89
N ARG A 177 14.63 -1.62 -6.32
CA ARG A 177 15.35 -0.61 -5.53
C ARG A 177 14.46 0.06 -4.50
N LEU A 178 15.03 0.39 -3.35
CA LEU A 178 14.39 1.19 -2.31
C LEU A 178 13.74 2.46 -2.89
N GLY A 179 12.49 2.73 -2.50
CA GLY A 179 11.72 3.91 -2.92
C GLY A 179 11.06 3.79 -4.31
N ARG A 180 11.43 2.78 -5.13
CA ARG A 180 10.79 2.57 -6.43
C ARG A 180 9.37 2.05 -6.24
N LYS A 181 8.44 2.54 -7.08
CA LYS A 181 7.01 2.18 -7.01
C LYS A 181 6.64 1.12 -8.03
N PHE A 182 5.74 0.23 -7.63
CA PHE A 182 5.32 -0.94 -8.41
C PHE A 182 3.80 -1.05 -8.42
N VAL A 183 3.27 -1.60 -9.51
CA VAL A 183 1.94 -2.20 -9.52
C VAL A 183 2.10 -3.64 -9.05
N VAL A 184 1.44 -3.98 -7.96
CA VAL A 184 1.43 -5.32 -7.35
C VAL A 184 0.01 -5.84 -7.44
N GLN A 185 -0.20 -7.03 -8.01
CA GLN A 185 -1.52 -7.65 -7.95
C GLN A 185 -1.62 -8.50 -6.69
N ASN A 186 -2.73 -8.39 -5.99
CA ASN A 186 -3.05 -9.30 -4.90
C ASN A 186 -3.58 -10.63 -5.49
N GLY A 187 -3.75 -11.64 -4.62
CA GLY A 187 -4.27 -12.95 -5.05
C GLY A 187 -5.72 -12.93 -5.55
N GLU A 188 -6.44 -11.82 -5.37
CA GLU A 188 -7.82 -11.60 -5.84
C GLU A 188 -7.86 -10.91 -7.23
N GLY A 189 -6.69 -10.52 -7.75
CA GLY A 189 -6.55 -9.85 -9.05
C GLY A 189 -6.62 -8.32 -8.99
N ASP A 190 -6.82 -7.73 -7.82
CA ASP A 190 -6.78 -6.29 -7.63
C ASP A 190 -5.34 -5.77 -7.65
N ALA A 191 -5.17 -4.60 -8.23
CA ALA A 191 -3.86 -3.96 -8.38
C ALA A 191 -3.68 -2.83 -7.38
N GLU A 192 -2.58 -2.89 -6.63
CA GLU A 192 -2.17 -1.87 -5.66
C GLU A 192 -0.85 -1.23 -6.08
N ILE A 193 -0.66 0.03 -5.69
CA ILE A 193 0.64 0.68 -5.80
C ILE A 193 1.40 0.48 -4.51
N LYS A 194 2.54 -0.21 -4.60
CA LYS A 194 3.44 -0.41 -3.45
C LYS A 194 4.78 0.26 -3.70
N THR A 195 5.38 0.76 -2.63
CA THR A 195 6.75 1.28 -2.64
C THR A 195 7.68 0.18 -2.13
N CYS A 196 8.74 -0.11 -2.88
CA CYS A 196 9.74 -1.10 -2.52
C CYS A 196 10.58 -0.60 -1.34
N MET A 197 10.76 -1.45 -0.33
CA MET A 197 11.62 -1.23 0.83
C MET A 197 12.97 -1.94 0.68
N GLY A 198 13.16 -2.69 -0.40
CA GLY A 198 14.38 -3.42 -0.72
C GLY A 198 14.13 -4.90 -0.97
N THR A 199 15.21 -5.61 -1.29
CA THR A 199 15.20 -7.03 -1.65
C THR A 199 16.23 -7.80 -0.84
N ARG A 200 15.91 -9.05 -0.50
CA ARG A 200 16.86 -10.04 0.00
C ARG A 200 16.79 -11.31 -0.86
N PHE A 201 17.90 -12.02 -0.93
CA PHE A 201 17.91 -13.35 -1.53
C PHE A 201 18.19 -14.41 -0.45
N TYR A 202 17.47 -15.51 -0.56
CA TYR A 202 17.57 -16.65 0.34
C TYR A 202 17.97 -17.88 -0.47
N GLU A 203 18.82 -18.73 0.10
CA GLU A 203 19.03 -20.06 -0.43
C GLU A 203 18.08 -21.03 0.26
N GLU A 204 17.26 -21.72 -0.51
CA GLU A 204 16.34 -22.73 0.00
C GLU A 204 16.73 -24.10 -0.55
N ASP A 205 16.75 -25.10 0.34
CA ASP A 205 16.88 -26.48 -0.06
C ASP A 205 15.57 -26.90 -0.74
N LEU A 206 15.65 -27.37 -1.99
CA LEU A 206 14.52 -28.04 -2.62
C LEU A 206 14.42 -29.46 -2.04
N ASP A 207 13.37 -29.71 -1.27
CA ASP A 207 12.95 -31.08 -0.95
C ASP A 207 12.40 -31.74 -2.22
N GLU A 208 13.29 -32.19 -3.10
CA GLU A 208 12.91 -33.14 -4.13
C GLU A 208 12.56 -34.46 -3.44
N VAL A 209 11.27 -34.83 -3.53
CA VAL A 209 10.77 -36.15 -3.13
C VAL A 209 11.53 -37.21 -3.93
N GLY A 210 12.61 -37.69 -3.32
CA GLY A 210 13.43 -38.80 -3.79
C GLY A 210 14.31 -38.49 -5.00
N TYR A 211 15.46 -37.85 -4.83
CA TYR A 211 16.76 -38.24 -5.41
C TYR A 211 17.89 -37.38 -4.81
N ARG A 212 19.09 -37.95 -4.68
CA ARG A 212 20.23 -37.48 -3.87
C ARG A 212 20.98 -36.25 -4.43
N ARG A 213 20.30 -35.14 -4.72
CA ARG A 213 20.95 -33.84 -4.92
C ARG A 213 20.10 -32.75 -4.27
N LYS A 214 20.60 -32.20 -3.15
CA LYS A 214 20.12 -30.93 -2.63
C LYS A 214 20.45 -29.86 -3.68
N SER A 215 19.49 -29.52 -4.53
CA SER A 215 19.57 -28.31 -5.35
C SER A 215 19.14 -27.14 -4.46
N LYS A 216 19.99 -26.11 -4.39
CA LYS A 216 19.67 -24.87 -3.70
C LYS A 216 18.97 -23.94 -4.67
N LEU A 217 17.75 -23.51 -4.34
CA LEU A 217 17.06 -22.47 -5.08
C LEU A 217 17.35 -21.11 -4.43
N ARG A 218 17.87 -20.17 -5.21
CA ARG A 218 17.97 -18.78 -4.76
C ARG A 218 16.61 -18.10 -4.94
N VAL A 219 15.94 -17.82 -3.83
CA VAL A 219 14.63 -17.20 -3.75
C VAL A 219 14.77 -15.70 -3.48
N ARG A 220 14.10 -14.88 -4.28
CA ARG A 220 14.05 -13.43 -4.10
C ARG A 220 12.88 -13.06 -3.19
N ILE A 221 13.10 -12.24 -2.16
CA ILE A 221 12.02 -11.66 -1.36
C ILE A 221 12.09 -10.14 -1.47
N VAL A 222 11.00 -9.54 -1.93
CA VAL A 222 10.82 -8.09 -2.06
C VAL A 222 9.91 -7.61 -0.93
N TYR A 223 10.37 -6.61 -0.20
CA TYR A 223 9.62 -6.02 0.91
C TYR A 223 8.89 -4.77 0.46
N TRP A 224 7.62 -4.62 0.86
CA TRP A 224 6.79 -3.48 0.53
C TRP A 224 6.57 -2.57 1.75
N HIS A 225 6.32 -1.28 1.50
CA HIS A 225 6.17 -0.26 2.55
C HIS A 225 5.01 -0.48 3.54
N ASP A 226 4.10 -1.40 3.25
CA ASP A 226 2.97 -1.77 4.11
C ASP A 226 3.25 -3.06 4.90
N GLY A 227 4.48 -3.57 4.82
CA GLY A 227 4.88 -4.79 5.51
C GLY A 227 4.65 -6.07 4.74
N SER A 228 3.92 -6.04 3.61
CA SER A 228 3.72 -7.24 2.82
C SER A 228 5.00 -7.61 2.05
N ILE A 229 5.12 -8.86 1.64
CA ILE A 229 6.24 -9.33 0.83
C ILE A 229 5.77 -9.91 -0.50
N TRP A 230 6.65 -9.88 -1.50
CA TRP A 230 6.52 -10.72 -2.69
C TRP A 230 7.70 -11.67 -2.75
N ARG A 231 7.43 -12.95 -3.03
CA ARG A 231 8.43 -14.00 -3.15
C ARG A 231 8.56 -14.40 -4.62
N GLY A 232 9.75 -14.20 -5.19
CA GLY A 232 10.09 -14.64 -6.53
C GLY A 232 10.12 -16.16 -6.61
N ASN A 233 9.65 -16.71 -7.73
CA ASN A 233 9.53 -18.15 -8.01
C ASN A 233 8.36 -18.89 -7.36
N THR A 234 7.47 -18.24 -6.60
CA THR A 234 6.18 -18.84 -6.27
C THR A 234 5.19 -18.57 -7.40
N GLU A 235 4.57 -19.62 -7.95
CA GLU A 235 3.41 -19.58 -8.87
C GLU A 235 2.13 -19.04 -8.17
N GLY A 236 2.27 -17.97 -7.38
CA GLY A 236 1.19 -17.33 -6.66
C GLY A 236 0.33 -16.46 -7.57
N ALA A 237 -0.95 -16.33 -7.21
CA ALA A 237 -2.03 -15.70 -7.98
C ALA A 237 -1.85 -14.19 -8.30
N GLY A 238 -0.73 -13.56 -7.95
CA GLY A 238 -0.50 -12.11 -8.08
C GLY A 238 0.52 -11.67 -9.15
N GLY A 239 1.05 -12.60 -9.96
CA GLY A 239 2.05 -12.28 -11.00
C GLY A 239 3.33 -11.62 -10.46
N GLU A 240 4.24 -11.25 -11.37
CA GLU A 240 5.44 -10.51 -11.02
C GLU A 240 5.14 -9.01 -10.86
N PRO A 241 5.56 -8.35 -9.76
CA PRO A 241 5.36 -6.93 -9.53
C PRO A 241 6.00 -6.11 -10.65
N ARG A 242 5.20 -5.22 -11.24
CA ARG A 242 5.64 -4.43 -12.39
C ARG A 242 6.09 -3.04 -11.95
N PRO A 243 7.33 -2.61 -12.23
CA PRO A 243 7.78 -1.27 -11.88
C PRO A 243 6.96 -0.21 -12.64
N LEU A 244 6.60 0.86 -11.94
CA LEU A 244 6.09 2.07 -12.57
C LEU A 244 7.23 2.78 -13.28
N ARG A 245 6.96 3.17 -14.53
CA ARG A 245 7.82 4.06 -15.30
C ARG A 245 7.56 5.51 -14.90
N ASP A 246 8.49 6.41 -15.22
CA ASP A 246 8.34 7.84 -14.91
C ASP A 246 7.09 8.45 -15.55
N ASP A 247 6.78 8.05 -16.79
CA ASP A 247 5.56 8.42 -17.52
C ASP A 247 4.27 7.85 -16.91
N GLN A 248 4.37 7.02 -15.87
CA GLN A 248 3.25 6.40 -15.17
C GLN A 248 3.12 6.85 -13.72
N LEU A 249 3.99 7.72 -13.21
CA LEU A 249 3.89 8.24 -11.83
C LEU A 249 2.59 9.05 -11.60
N TRP A 250 1.95 9.52 -12.66
CA TRP A 250 0.63 10.14 -12.59
C TRP A 250 -0.44 9.19 -12.03
N ILE A 251 -0.29 7.86 -12.18
CA ILE A 251 -1.23 6.87 -11.64
C ILE A 251 -1.33 7.02 -10.12
N VAL A 252 -0.19 7.20 -9.45
CA VAL A 252 -0.14 7.40 -7.99
C VAL A 252 -0.89 8.68 -7.59
N LYS A 253 -0.66 9.77 -8.32
CA LYS A 253 -1.37 11.04 -8.09
C LYS A 253 -2.88 10.86 -8.32
N ALA A 254 -3.26 10.17 -9.39
CA ALA A 254 -4.66 9.92 -9.72
C ALA A 254 -5.36 9.09 -8.64
N MET A 255 -4.72 8.05 -8.09
CA MET A 255 -5.30 7.26 -7.00
C MET A 255 -5.54 8.08 -5.73
N VAL A 256 -4.58 8.92 -5.34
CA VAL A 256 -4.73 9.81 -4.17
C VAL A 256 -5.91 10.77 -4.37
N GLU A 257 -5.99 11.42 -5.52
CA GLU A 257 -7.08 12.34 -5.83
C GLU A 257 -8.43 11.62 -5.97
N PHE A 258 -8.43 10.39 -6.47
CA PHE A 258 -9.64 9.57 -6.54
C PHE A 258 -10.14 9.18 -5.15
N ASN A 259 -9.27 8.83 -4.21
CA ASN A 259 -9.66 8.56 -2.83
C ASN A 259 -10.20 9.82 -2.12
N LYS A 260 -9.64 11.00 -2.41
CA LYS A 260 -10.21 12.28 -1.95
C LYS A 260 -11.61 12.52 -2.54
N LEU A 261 -11.81 12.21 -3.81
CA LEU A 261 -13.11 12.27 -4.46
C LEU A 261 -14.11 11.32 -3.78
N LEU A 262 -13.77 10.03 -3.63
CA LEU A 262 -14.64 9.03 -3.01
C LEU A 262 -14.98 9.31 -1.54
N SER A 263 -14.05 9.91 -0.80
CA SER A 263 -14.28 10.32 0.60
C SER A 263 -15.01 11.66 0.75
N GLY A 264 -15.41 12.30 -0.36
CA GLY A 264 -16.10 13.59 -0.35
C GLY A 264 -15.22 14.78 0.01
N ARG A 265 -13.89 14.60 0.11
CA ARG A 265 -12.95 15.70 0.39
C ARG A 265 -12.77 16.65 -0.80
N THR A 266 -13.07 16.17 -2.02
CA THR A 266 -13.03 16.96 -3.25
C THR A 266 -14.22 16.61 -4.14
N ALA A 267 -14.81 17.57 -4.85
CA ALA A 267 -15.91 17.32 -5.79
C ALA A 267 -15.43 16.93 -7.21
N GLU A 268 -14.24 17.39 -7.59
CA GLU A 268 -13.55 17.07 -8.83
C GLU A 268 -12.04 17.16 -8.65
N PHE A 269 -11.28 16.52 -9.54
CA PHE A 269 -9.83 16.63 -9.55
C PHE A 269 -9.27 16.52 -10.97
N SER A 270 -8.00 16.89 -11.10
CA SER A 270 -7.28 16.98 -12.37
C SER A 270 -5.82 16.54 -12.19
N VAL A 271 -5.38 15.55 -12.95
CA VAL A 271 -3.98 15.11 -12.99
C VAL A 271 -3.41 15.29 -14.39
N ASN A 272 -2.38 16.12 -14.52
CA ASN A 272 -1.69 16.33 -15.79
C ASN A 272 -0.72 15.17 -16.05
N PHE A 273 -0.69 14.72 -17.30
CA PHE A 273 0.27 13.76 -17.81
C PHE A 273 1.51 14.48 -18.34
N ILE A 274 2.60 13.75 -18.49
CA ILE A 274 3.87 14.28 -19.03
C ILE A 274 3.71 14.68 -20.51
N ASP A 275 2.84 14.00 -21.25
CA ASP A 275 2.53 14.29 -22.66
C ASP A 275 1.62 15.52 -22.86
N GLY A 276 1.33 16.27 -21.80
CA GLY A 276 0.41 17.42 -21.81
C GLY A 276 -1.07 17.03 -21.76
N GLY A 277 -1.40 15.73 -21.75
CA GLY A 277 -2.74 15.24 -21.48
C GLY A 277 -3.18 15.48 -20.03
N LYS A 278 -4.45 15.21 -19.74
CA LYS A 278 -5.07 15.43 -18.43
C LYS A 278 -6.06 14.32 -18.11
N PHE A 279 -6.00 13.79 -16.90
CA PHE A 279 -7.04 12.97 -16.30
C PHE A 279 -7.92 13.84 -15.40
N VAL A 280 -9.24 13.75 -15.53
CA VAL A 280 -10.19 14.50 -14.70
C VAL A 280 -11.21 13.54 -14.11
N GLY A 281 -11.32 13.53 -12.79
CA GLY A 281 -12.34 12.76 -12.08
C GLY A 281 -13.37 13.70 -11.46
N ARG A 282 -14.65 13.39 -11.62
CA ARG A 282 -15.77 14.03 -10.91
C ARG A 282 -16.93 13.05 -10.77
N PHE A 283 -17.79 13.27 -9.78
CA PHE A 283 -19.07 12.58 -9.72
C PHE A 283 -19.97 13.04 -10.85
N VAL A 284 -20.60 12.08 -11.52
CA VAL A 284 -21.61 12.34 -12.54
C VAL A 284 -22.88 11.62 -12.13
N GLU A 285 -23.99 12.34 -12.07
CA GLU A 285 -25.30 11.72 -11.85
C GLU A 285 -25.53 10.62 -12.87
N ALA A 286 -25.88 9.43 -12.39
CA ALA A 286 -26.22 8.31 -13.24
C ALA A 286 -27.55 8.60 -13.96
N LYS A 287 -27.43 9.16 -15.16
CA LYS A 287 -28.57 9.34 -16.07
C LYS A 287 -29.27 8.01 -16.30
N THR A 288 -30.59 8.00 -16.13
CA THR A 288 -31.45 6.86 -16.44
C THR A 288 -31.28 6.46 -17.91
N PRO A 289 -31.58 5.20 -18.30
CA PRO A 289 -31.55 4.78 -19.71
C PRO A 289 -32.39 5.67 -20.65
N LYS A 290 -33.47 6.29 -20.16
CA LYS A 290 -34.28 7.27 -20.90
C LYS A 290 -33.55 8.61 -21.09
N GLU A 291 -32.80 9.09 -20.11
CA GLU A 291 -32.00 10.32 -20.21
C GLU A 291 -30.72 10.13 -21.03
N ARG A 292 -30.13 8.94 -21.02
CA ARG A 292 -29.01 8.57 -21.91
C ARG A 292 -29.37 8.61 -23.40
N LYS A 293 -30.67 8.47 -23.71
CA LYS A 293 -31.19 8.58 -25.10
C LYS A 293 -31.40 10.02 -25.57
N LYS A 294 -31.25 11.03 -24.71
CA LYS A 294 -31.36 12.42 -25.16
C LYS A 294 -30.07 12.84 -25.89
N PHE A 295 -30.22 13.25 -27.14
CA PHE A 295 -29.13 13.55 -28.07
C PHE A 295 -28.58 14.97 -27.84
N HIS A 296 -28.00 15.19 -26.65
CA HIS A 296 -27.41 16.46 -26.21
C HIS A 296 -25.95 16.68 -26.67
N GLY A 297 -25.44 15.85 -27.59
CA GLY A 297 -24.04 15.95 -28.02
C GLY A 297 -23.87 16.98 -29.13
N ALA A 298 -22.72 17.65 -29.19
CA ALA A 298 -22.34 18.34 -30.41
C ALA A 298 -21.97 17.32 -31.49
N GLY A 299 -22.41 17.52 -32.74
CA GLY A 299 -22.10 16.59 -33.82
C GLY A 299 -23.06 16.61 -35.00
N ASN A 300 -22.91 15.60 -35.86
CA ASN A 300 -23.73 15.44 -37.05
C ASN A 300 -24.82 14.40 -36.80
N TYR A 301 -26.06 14.72 -37.17
CA TYR A 301 -27.23 13.90 -36.90
C TYR A 301 -27.98 13.60 -38.19
N LEU A 302 -28.23 12.33 -38.46
CA LEU A 302 -29.18 11.91 -39.50
C LEU A 302 -30.54 11.75 -38.87
N LEU A 303 -31.52 12.52 -39.33
CA LEU A 303 -32.88 12.50 -38.82
C LEU A 303 -33.86 12.01 -39.88
N SER A 304 -34.98 11.48 -39.42
CA SER A 304 -36.19 11.30 -40.22
C SER A 304 -37.34 12.09 -39.62
N VAL A 305 -38.02 12.87 -40.45
CA VAL A 305 -39.16 13.72 -40.06
C VAL A 305 -40.39 13.32 -40.86
N ARG A 306 -41.51 13.13 -40.18
CA ARG A 306 -42.85 13.05 -40.76
C ARG A 306 -43.62 14.30 -40.34
N VAL A 307 -44.08 15.07 -41.32
CA VAL A 307 -44.85 16.30 -41.14
C VAL A 307 -46.33 15.96 -41.36
N ILE A 308 -47.21 16.52 -40.53
CA ILE A 308 -48.66 16.31 -40.65
C ILE A 308 -49.11 16.79 -42.04
N GLY A 309 -49.86 15.94 -42.74
CA GLY A 309 -50.33 16.21 -44.11
C GLY A 309 -49.35 15.83 -45.22
N GLU A 310 -48.11 15.42 -44.91
CA GLU A 310 -47.16 14.91 -45.91
C GLU A 310 -47.13 13.36 -45.91
N THR A 311 -47.28 12.76 -47.10
CA THR A 311 -47.21 11.29 -47.27
C THR A 311 -45.79 10.75 -47.25
N LYS A 312 -44.78 11.57 -47.53
CA LYS A 312 -43.36 11.16 -47.60
C LYS A 312 -42.60 11.54 -46.34
N VAL A 313 -41.89 10.57 -45.77
CA VAL A 313 -40.92 10.82 -44.70
C VAL A 313 -39.68 11.48 -45.26
N ARG A 314 -39.32 12.66 -44.73
CA ARG A 314 -38.09 13.37 -45.09
C ARG A 314 -36.93 12.81 -44.29
N LYS A 315 -35.79 12.53 -44.94
CA LYS A 315 -34.53 12.15 -44.27
C LYS A 315 -33.47 13.16 -44.62
N GLY A 316 -32.71 13.62 -43.62
CA GLY A 316 -31.69 14.64 -43.83
C GLY A 316 -30.65 14.67 -42.72
N TRP A 317 -29.44 15.08 -43.10
CA TRP A 317 -28.37 15.37 -42.14
C TRP A 317 -28.51 16.79 -41.62
N VAL A 318 -28.39 16.94 -40.30
CA VAL A 318 -28.06 18.20 -39.65
C VAL A 318 -26.59 18.13 -39.29
N TYR A 319 -25.81 19.02 -39.89
CA TYR A 319 -24.37 19.11 -39.69
C TYR A 319 -24.03 20.12 -38.59
N ASP A 320 -22.96 19.83 -37.86
CA ASP A 320 -22.35 20.71 -36.86
C ASP A 320 -23.33 21.25 -35.81
N PHE A 321 -24.30 20.42 -35.41
CA PHE A 321 -25.20 20.77 -34.32
C PHE A 321 -24.38 21.02 -33.05
N ASN A 322 -24.65 22.15 -32.40
CA ASN A 322 -24.08 22.50 -31.11
C ASN A 322 -25.23 22.87 -30.17
N PRO A 323 -25.43 22.14 -29.07
CA PRO A 323 -26.50 22.42 -28.12
C PRO A 323 -26.40 23.83 -27.55
N THR A 324 -27.54 24.51 -27.40
CA THR A 324 -27.67 25.81 -26.74
C THR A 324 -28.75 25.76 -25.66
N ALA A 325 -28.91 26.84 -24.88
CA ALA A 325 -30.00 26.92 -23.91
C ALA A 325 -31.39 26.84 -24.58
N GLU A 326 -31.51 27.37 -25.80
CA GLU A 326 -32.74 27.36 -26.60
C GLU A 326 -32.97 26.02 -27.30
N ASP A 327 -31.90 25.38 -27.77
CA ASP A 327 -31.90 24.09 -28.45
C ASP A 327 -31.03 23.09 -27.67
N PRO A 328 -31.50 22.56 -26.54
CA PRO A 328 -30.70 21.71 -25.67
C PRO A 328 -30.38 20.34 -26.30
N ASP A 329 -31.16 19.92 -27.30
CA ASP A 329 -30.91 18.73 -28.09
C ASP A 329 -31.35 18.90 -29.55
N ILE A 330 -30.88 17.99 -30.40
CA ILE A 330 -31.15 18.04 -31.84
C ILE A 330 -32.65 17.94 -32.19
N LEU A 331 -33.45 17.26 -31.37
CA LEU A 331 -34.89 17.12 -31.63
C LEU A 331 -35.58 18.46 -31.38
N ALA A 332 -35.23 19.15 -30.28
CA ALA A 332 -35.70 20.49 -29.98
C ALA A 332 -35.33 21.49 -31.10
N HIS A 333 -34.08 21.46 -31.56
CA HIS A 333 -33.58 22.30 -32.66
C HIS A 333 -34.42 22.15 -33.93
N VAL A 334 -34.64 20.91 -34.36
CA VAL A 334 -35.37 20.62 -35.60
C VAL A 334 -36.87 20.87 -35.45
N ALA A 335 -37.43 20.59 -34.28
CA ALA A 335 -38.81 20.90 -33.98
C ALA A 335 -39.09 22.40 -34.05
N ARG A 336 -38.22 23.22 -33.44
CA ARG A 336 -38.32 24.68 -33.49
C ARG A 336 -38.21 25.21 -34.92
N LYS A 337 -37.20 24.76 -35.68
CA LYS A 337 -36.98 25.19 -37.05
C LYS A 337 -38.16 24.88 -37.99
N LEU A 338 -38.81 23.73 -37.82
CA LEU A 338 -39.98 23.35 -38.62
C LEU A 338 -41.23 24.11 -38.18
N ARG A 339 -41.42 24.36 -36.87
CA ARG A 339 -42.50 25.21 -36.37
C ARG A 339 -42.38 26.65 -36.89
N THR A 340 -41.18 27.22 -36.95
CA THR A 340 -40.95 28.55 -37.54
C THR A 340 -41.25 28.59 -39.04
N GLN A 341 -41.33 27.44 -39.71
CA GLN A 341 -41.75 27.32 -41.11
C GLN A 341 -43.25 27.00 -41.25
N GLY A 342 -44.02 27.07 -40.17
CA GLY A 342 -45.45 26.74 -40.16
C GLY A 342 -45.76 25.25 -40.31
N LYS A 343 -44.79 24.36 -40.05
CA LYS A 343 -44.95 22.91 -40.21
C LYS A 343 -45.15 22.22 -38.87
N GLU A 344 -46.16 21.36 -38.81
CA GLU A 344 -46.46 20.56 -37.63
C GLU A 344 -45.90 19.13 -37.77
N ILE A 345 -45.27 18.63 -36.72
CA ILE A 345 -44.50 17.38 -36.77
C ILE A 345 -45.32 16.24 -36.19
N GLU A 346 -45.51 15.19 -36.99
CA GLU A 346 -46.14 13.95 -36.53
C GLU A 346 -45.12 13.04 -35.84
N ARG A 347 -43.92 12.91 -36.41
CA ARG A 347 -42.86 12.06 -35.87
C ARG A 347 -41.47 12.58 -36.24
N LEU A 348 -40.59 12.64 -35.24
CA LEU A 348 -39.20 13.04 -35.40
C LEU A 348 -38.29 12.01 -34.74
N GLU A 349 -37.35 11.45 -35.49
CA GLU A 349 -36.43 10.43 -34.99
C GLU A 349 -35.01 10.66 -35.44
N VAL A 350 -34.06 10.42 -34.52
CA VAL A 350 -32.64 10.31 -34.86
C VAL A 350 -32.37 8.90 -35.37
N LYS A 351 -31.82 8.79 -36.58
CA LYS A 351 -31.42 7.52 -37.21
C LYS A 351 -29.93 7.23 -37.03
N LYS A 352 -29.07 8.24 -37.10
CA LYS A 352 -27.63 8.10 -36.85
C LYS A 352 -27.08 9.35 -36.15
N HIS A 353 -26.06 9.16 -35.33
CA HIS A 353 -25.32 10.24 -34.67
C HIS A 353 -23.82 10.03 -34.88
N LYS A 354 -23.14 11.05 -35.39
CA LYS A 354 -21.68 11.13 -35.47
C LYS A 354 -21.23 12.27 -34.55
N PRO A 355 -20.82 11.98 -33.30
CA PRO A 355 -20.39 13.04 -32.38
C PRO A 355 -19.19 13.77 -32.95
N LYS A 356 -19.13 15.09 -32.73
CA LYS A 356 -17.93 15.88 -32.99
C LYS A 356 -16.82 15.28 -32.14
N LYS A 357 -15.70 14.88 -32.76
CA LYS A 357 -14.55 14.30 -32.04
C LYS A 357 -13.93 15.38 -31.15
N GLY A 358 -14.45 15.54 -29.93
CA GLY A 358 -13.71 16.13 -28.82
C GLY A 358 -12.63 15.13 -28.38
N GLY A 359 -11.52 15.63 -27.84
CA GLY A 359 -10.39 14.81 -27.35
C GLY A 359 -10.80 13.67 -26.41
N LYS A 360 -9.82 12.79 -26.13
CA LYS A 360 -9.93 11.53 -25.36
C LYS A 360 -11.07 11.55 -24.31
N LYS A 361 -11.94 10.53 -24.40
CA LYS A 361 -13.11 10.36 -23.53
C LYS A 361 -12.71 10.36 -22.04
N TRP A 362 -13.45 11.18 -21.30
CA TRP A 362 -13.37 11.41 -19.86
C TRP A 362 -13.91 10.21 -19.06
N VAL A 363 -13.24 9.84 -17.97
CA VAL A 363 -13.72 8.79 -17.05
C VAL A 363 -14.55 9.47 -15.96
N GLY A 364 -15.88 9.37 -16.05
CA GLY A 364 -16.78 9.79 -14.98
C GLY A 364 -16.90 8.70 -13.91
N VAL A 365 -16.97 9.09 -12.64
CA VAL A 365 -17.37 8.19 -11.54
C VAL A 365 -18.88 8.23 -11.44
N TYR A 366 -19.53 7.11 -11.73
CA TYR A 366 -21.00 7.00 -11.73
C TYR A 366 -21.47 6.38 -10.43
N LEU A 367 -22.24 7.12 -9.64
CA LEU A 367 -22.94 6.56 -8.50
C LEU A 367 -24.08 5.68 -9.02
N LYS A 368 -24.05 4.38 -8.73
CA LYS A 368 -25.21 3.52 -9.00
C LYS A 368 -26.37 4.03 -8.13
N PRO A 369 -27.56 4.30 -8.70
CA PRO A 369 -28.72 4.68 -7.89
C PRO A 369 -29.00 3.56 -6.87
N PRO A 370 -29.43 3.89 -5.65
CA PRO A 370 -29.79 2.88 -4.66
C PRO A 370 -30.84 1.95 -5.26
N THR A 371 -30.59 0.64 -5.20
CA THR A 371 -31.60 -0.36 -5.53
C THR A 371 -32.70 -0.21 -4.47
N PRO A 372 -33.98 0.00 -4.85
CA PRO A 372 -35.05 -0.02 -3.86
C PRO A 372 -35.03 -1.37 -3.12
N PRO A 373 -35.31 -1.38 -1.80
CA PRO A 373 -35.44 -2.63 -1.06
C PRO A 373 -36.50 -3.51 -1.73
N ALA A 374 -36.18 -4.81 -1.83
CA ALA A 374 -37.02 -5.84 -2.41
C ALA A 374 -38.27 -6.11 -1.56
#